data_AF-A0ABD6C3E2-F1
#
_entry.id   AF-A0ABD6C3E2-F1
#
_cell.length_a   1.000
_cell.length_b   1.000
_cell.length_c   1.000
_cell.angle_alpha   90.00
_cell.angle_beta   90.00
_cell.angle_gamma   90.00
#
_symmetry.space_group_name_H-M   'P 1'
#
loop_
_entity.id
_entity.type
_entity.pdbx_description
1 polymer ?
#
loop_
_entity_poly.entity_id
_entity_poly.type
_entity_poly.pdbx_seq_one_letter_code
_entity_poly.pdbx_strand_id
1 'polypeptide(L)'
;MDDEFIQYTQDGLHVSSVGHEIQLWGIRDDGDVDLKGISIHWPDDWESFNPSGSRDPPVTRLECASDLAERAEVPLIWIGEARADWRSLRGEAEVGQISPNGNSLTGSTQFVGLDDLEGELQDIMGTSLPAGETSKNINRSVTPVQNWVRNNMPIQYSVIDVDILVGDGNGTALGQVEIKRSDWPGSVEDWWPFYEDRRNYFLLADSASRSGTEAIMIHHPMERLNDDTGVGYYGNLSRNSHSSSVSDPPDESDARTWLDFDLDYLSAEDAKQQLLDL
;
A
#
# COMPACT_ATOMS: atom_id res chain seq x y z
N MET A 1 27.69 -3.95 2.33
CA MET A 1 27.42 -2.52 2.11
C MET A 1 26.03 -2.54 1.52
N ASP A 2 25.07 -2.29 2.39
CA ASP A 2 23.69 -2.77 2.27
C ASP A 2 22.78 -1.59 1.93
N ASP A 3 22.45 -1.44 0.65
CA ASP A 3 21.33 -0.62 0.21
C ASP A 3 20.37 -1.50 -0.60
N GLU A 4 19.12 -1.54 -0.19
CA GLU A 4 18.00 -2.01 -1.02
C GLU A 4 16.89 -0.97 -0.90
N PHE A 5 17.31 0.28 -1.11
CA PHE A 5 16.55 1.51 -1.19
C PHE A 5 16.36 2.27 0.14
N ILE A 6 15.89 1.66 1.23
CA ILE A 6 15.75 2.38 2.51
C ILE A 6 15.75 1.38 3.67
N GLN A 7 16.91 1.03 4.23
CA GLN A 7 16.97 0.08 5.36
C GLN A 7 17.16 0.74 6.74
N TYR A 8 17.31 2.07 6.79
CA TYR A 8 17.38 2.85 8.02
C TYR A 8 16.76 4.23 7.78
N THR A 9 15.43 4.32 7.83
CA THR A 9 14.71 5.56 7.53
C THR A 9 15.05 6.69 8.51
N GLN A 10 15.41 7.84 7.95
CA GLN A 10 15.37 9.14 8.64
C GLN A 10 13.92 9.47 9.04
N ASP A 11 13.72 10.46 9.92
CA ASP A 11 12.42 10.74 10.57
C ASP A 11 11.21 10.86 9.60
N GLY A 12 11.40 11.18 8.32
CA GLY A 12 10.33 11.35 7.32
C GLY A 12 10.12 10.22 6.30
N LEU A 13 10.93 9.16 6.29
CA LEU A 13 10.66 8.01 5.43
C LEU A 13 10.14 6.85 6.27
N HIS A 14 9.16 6.12 5.76
CA HIS A 14 8.53 5.05 6.52
C HIS A 14 8.40 3.82 5.66
N VAL A 15 9.41 2.97 5.75
CA VAL A 15 9.44 1.73 5.00
C VAL A 15 8.56 0.72 5.71
N SER A 16 7.61 0.19 4.95
CA SER A 16 6.83 -0.95 5.38
C SER A 16 7.79 -2.12 5.60
N SER A 17 7.89 -2.63 6.83
CA SER A 17 8.80 -3.75 7.10
C SER A 17 8.45 -4.90 6.17
N VAL A 18 9.42 -5.43 5.42
CA VAL A 18 9.23 -6.42 4.33
C VAL A 18 7.78 -6.46 3.83
N GLY A 19 7.35 -5.36 3.18
CA GLY A 19 6.23 -5.31 2.24
C GLY A 19 4.79 -5.22 2.75
N HIS A 20 4.43 -5.29 4.04
CA HIS A 20 3.00 -5.55 4.37
C HIS A 20 2.42 -4.83 5.59
N GLU A 21 3.11 -3.84 6.14
CA GLU A 21 2.62 -3.09 7.30
C GLU A 21 1.42 -2.21 6.95
N ILE A 22 1.46 -1.49 5.82
CA ILE A 22 0.37 -0.58 5.43
C ILE A 22 -0.25 -1.07 4.12
N GLN A 23 -1.57 -1.19 4.10
CA GLN A 23 -2.31 -1.58 2.89
C GLN A 23 -3.47 -0.64 2.59
N LEU A 24 -3.70 -0.42 1.30
CA LEU A 24 -4.87 0.27 0.78
C LEU A 24 -5.92 -0.76 0.36
N TRP A 25 -7.16 -0.52 0.74
CA TRP A 25 -8.31 -1.36 0.42
C TRP A 25 -9.27 -0.59 -0.45
N GLY A 26 -9.65 -1.17 -1.59
CA GLY A 26 -10.64 -0.57 -2.46
C GLY A 26 -11.59 -1.61 -3.05
N ILE A 27 -12.73 -1.14 -3.54
CA ILE A 27 -13.69 -1.97 -4.28
C ILE A 27 -13.72 -1.57 -5.74
N ARG A 28 -13.96 -2.55 -6.61
CA ARG A 28 -14.14 -2.33 -8.03
C ARG A 28 -15.57 -1.91 -8.33
N ASP A 29 -15.73 -0.88 -9.16
CA ASP A 29 -17.00 -0.49 -9.75
C ASP A 29 -16.81 -0.16 -11.25
N ASP A 30 -17.37 -0.95 -12.16
CA ASP A 30 -17.45 -0.70 -13.61
C ASP A 30 -16.22 -0.07 -14.30
N GLY A 31 -15.01 -0.50 -13.93
CA GLY A 31 -13.75 0.00 -14.50
C GLY A 31 -13.01 1.03 -13.63
N ASP A 32 -13.48 1.20 -12.40
CA ASP A 32 -12.93 2.06 -11.37
C ASP A 32 -12.44 1.26 -10.16
N VAL A 33 -11.71 1.94 -9.27
CA VAL A 33 -11.44 1.49 -7.91
C VAL A 33 -11.74 2.64 -6.95
N ASP A 34 -12.59 2.39 -5.96
CA ASP A 34 -12.93 3.33 -4.90
C ASP A 34 -12.26 2.91 -3.60
N LEU A 35 -11.43 3.78 -3.02
CA LEU A 35 -10.79 3.55 -1.72
C LEU A 35 -11.86 3.42 -0.62
N LYS A 36 -11.73 2.34 0.16
CA LYS A 36 -12.63 1.97 1.26
C LYS A 36 -11.98 1.93 2.63
N GLY A 37 -10.66 1.78 2.69
CA GLY A 37 -9.96 1.73 3.96
C GLY A 37 -8.46 1.70 3.78
N ILE A 38 -7.77 2.02 4.87
CA ILE A 38 -6.32 1.87 5.00
C ILE A 38 -6.10 1.00 6.22
N SER A 39 -5.26 -0.03 6.13
CA SER A 39 -4.98 -0.90 7.28
C SER A 39 -3.52 -0.85 7.68
N ILE A 40 -3.26 -0.87 8.99
CA ILE A 40 -1.97 -1.20 9.57
C ILE A 40 -2.00 -2.64 10.10
N HIS A 41 -0.99 -3.42 9.71
CA HIS A 41 -0.75 -4.78 10.17
C HIS A 41 0.44 -4.78 11.12
N TRP A 42 0.28 -5.39 12.30
CA TRP A 42 1.31 -5.36 13.33
C TRP A 42 1.42 -6.70 14.07
N PRO A 43 2.64 -7.18 14.39
CA PRO A 43 2.82 -8.48 15.05
C PRO A 43 2.29 -8.54 16.48
N ASP A 44 2.11 -7.41 17.15
CA ASP A 44 1.68 -7.32 18.55
C ASP A 44 0.21 -6.90 18.69
N ASP A 45 -0.36 -7.10 19.88
CA ASP A 45 -1.68 -6.57 20.26
C ASP A 45 -1.61 -5.02 20.42
N TRP A 46 -2.70 -4.30 20.19
CA TRP A 46 -2.82 -2.84 20.27
C TRP A 46 -2.35 -2.30 21.61
N GLU A 47 -2.69 -2.94 22.73
CA GLU A 47 -2.24 -2.53 24.07
C GLU A 47 -0.72 -2.59 24.23
N SER A 48 -0.06 -3.51 23.51
CA SER A 48 1.41 -3.69 23.54
C SER A 48 2.11 -2.72 22.61
N PHE A 49 1.45 -2.35 21.51
CA PHE A 49 1.88 -1.28 20.61
C PHE A 49 1.66 0.13 21.20
N ASN A 50 0.58 0.28 21.97
CA ASN A 50 -0.09 1.53 22.33
C ASN A 50 0.87 2.74 22.43
N PRO A 51 0.70 3.76 21.57
CA PRO A 51 1.62 4.89 21.45
C PRO A 51 1.47 5.87 22.63
N SER A 52 1.89 5.48 23.83
CA SER A 52 1.96 6.39 24.97
C SER A 52 3.37 6.99 25.09
N GLY A 53 3.61 8.09 24.37
CA GLY A 53 4.62 9.09 24.75
C GLY A 53 6.04 8.93 24.22
N SER A 54 6.30 8.08 23.22
CA SER A 54 7.59 8.05 22.50
C SER A 54 7.41 8.43 21.02
N ARG A 55 8.33 9.25 20.48
CA ARG A 55 8.53 9.43 19.03
C ARG A 55 9.30 8.24 18.46
N ASP A 56 8.80 7.03 18.69
CA ASP A 56 9.40 5.85 18.09
C ASP A 56 8.94 5.75 16.63
N PRO A 57 9.79 5.32 15.69
CA PRO A 57 9.44 5.22 14.27
C PRO A 57 8.10 4.51 13.97
N PRO A 58 7.68 3.45 14.69
CA PRO A 58 6.35 2.86 14.52
C PRO A 58 5.19 3.80 14.85
N VAL A 59 5.35 4.70 15.81
CA VAL A 59 4.31 5.67 16.20
C VAL A 59 4.13 6.72 15.11
N THR A 60 5.22 7.32 14.62
CA THR A 60 5.16 8.31 13.53
C THR A 60 4.56 7.71 12.26
N ARG A 61 4.80 6.42 12.00
CA ARG A 61 4.19 5.68 10.89
C ARG A 61 2.69 5.56 11.02
N LEU A 62 2.22 5.15 12.20
CA LEU A 62 0.79 5.08 12.47
C LEU A 62 0.14 6.47 12.42
N GLU A 63 0.82 7.52 12.89
CA GLU A 63 0.36 8.91 12.77
C GLU A 63 0.21 9.32 11.29
N CYS A 64 1.20 9.04 10.43
CA CYS A 64 1.12 9.32 9.00
C CYS A 64 -0.02 8.54 8.32
N ALA A 65 -0.20 7.25 8.65
CA ALA A 65 -1.31 6.47 8.13
C ALA A 65 -2.68 6.99 8.61
N SER A 66 -2.74 7.51 9.84
CA SER A 66 -3.95 8.14 10.39
C SER A 66 -4.27 9.44 9.67
N ASP A 67 -3.27 10.30 9.45
CA ASP A 67 -3.42 11.54 8.67
C ASP A 67 -3.88 11.24 7.23
N LEU A 68 -3.29 10.22 6.60
CA LEU A 68 -3.69 9.77 5.27
C LEU A 68 -5.16 9.31 5.23
N ALA A 69 -5.58 8.47 6.18
CA ALA A 69 -6.95 7.95 6.26
C ALA A 69 -7.97 9.06 6.59
N GLU A 70 -7.62 9.98 7.50
CA GLU A 70 -8.47 11.12 7.87
C GLU A 70 -8.70 12.04 6.66
N ARG A 71 -7.63 12.44 5.96
CA ARG A 71 -7.75 13.30 4.77
C ARG A 71 -8.50 12.62 3.62
N ALA A 72 -8.32 11.31 3.45
CA ALA A 72 -9.04 10.55 2.43
C ALA A 72 -10.50 10.20 2.80
N GLU A 73 -10.93 10.51 4.03
CA GLU A 73 -12.25 10.20 4.59
C GLU A 73 -12.59 8.70 4.55
N VAL A 74 -11.62 7.86 4.94
CA VAL A 74 -11.78 6.40 5.04
C VAL A 74 -11.32 5.89 6.41
N PRO A 75 -11.81 4.74 6.89
CA PRO A 75 -11.35 4.17 8.16
C PRO A 75 -9.88 3.77 8.10
N LEU A 76 -9.14 4.09 9.18
CA LEU A 76 -7.88 3.45 9.51
C LEU A 76 -8.16 2.18 10.32
N ILE A 77 -7.75 1.04 9.79
CA ILE A 77 -8.02 -0.29 10.32
C ILE A 77 -6.76 -0.82 10.99
N TRP A 78 -6.88 -1.30 12.22
CA TRP A 78 -5.84 -2.07 12.89
C TRP A 78 -6.04 -3.56 12.62
N ILE A 79 -4.96 -4.27 12.31
CA ILE A 79 -4.91 -5.73 12.20
C ILE A 79 -3.70 -6.22 13.01
N GLY A 80 -3.93 -6.55 14.28
CA GLY A 80 -2.95 -7.18 15.18
C GLY A 80 -2.85 -8.68 14.93
N GLU A 81 -1.63 -9.18 14.75
CA GLU A 81 -1.35 -10.53 14.29
C GLU A 81 -0.90 -11.49 15.40
N ALA A 82 -0.77 -11.03 16.65
CA ALA A 82 -0.11 -11.78 17.73
C ALA A 82 -0.72 -13.16 18.02
N ARG A 83 -2.00 -13.35 17.67
CA ARG A 83 -2.78 -14.58 17.94
C ARG A 83 -3.23 -15.32 16.69
N ALA A 84 -2.80 -14.87 15.52
CA ALA A 84 -3.15 -15.45 14.24
C ALA A 84 -1.98 -16.29 13.70
N ASP A 85 -2.24 -17.56 13.39
CA ASP A 85 -1.39 -18.34 12.50
C ASP A 85 -1.92 -18.21 11.07
N TRP A 86 -1.51 -17.12 10.42
CA TRP A 86 -1.89 -16.81 9.05
C TRP A 86 -1.39 -17.82 8.01
N ARG A 87 -0.40 -18.67 8.34
CA ARG A 87 0.05 -19.74 7.43
C ARG A 87 -0.93 -20.89 7.44
N SER A 88 -1.46 -21.25 8.60
CA SER A 88 -2.49 -22.28 8.72
C SER A 88 -3.92 -21.72 8.64
N LEU A 89 -4.07 -20.40 8.52
CA LEU A 89 -5.34 -19.67 8.53
C LEU A 89 -6.17 -20.02 9.77
N ARG A 90 -5.53 -20.04 10.95
CA ARG A 90 -6.17 -20.36 12.23
C ARG A 90 -5.88 -19.30 13.28
N GLY A 91 -6.77 -19.21 14.27
CA GLY A 91 -6.62 -18.31 15.40
C GLY A 91 -7.52 -17.08 15.28
N GLU A 92 -7.11 -16.02 15.96
CA GLU A 92 -7.85 -14.77 16.06
C GLU A 92 -6.94 -13.62 15.64
N ALA A 93 -7.46 -12.70 14.84
CA ALA A 93 -6.82 -11.42 14.59
C ALA A 93 -7.43 -10.38 15.52
N GLU A 94 -6.62 -9.48 16.06
CA GLU A 94 -7.14 -8.27 16.69
C GLU A 94 -7.49 -7.27 15.58
N VAL A 95 -8.75 -6.90 15.45
CA VAL A 95 -9.21 -5.98 14.40
C VAL A 95 -10.02 -4.84 15.00
N GLY A 96 -9.88 -3.65 14.43
CA GLY A 96 -10.67 -2.50 14.87
C GLY A 96 -10.36 -1.24 14.10
N GLN A 97 -11.09 -0.18 14.41
CA GLN A 97 -10.82 1.14 13.85
C GLN A 97 -9.93 1.95 14.79
N ILE A 98 -8.90 2.57 14.22
CA ILE A 98 -8.07 3.58 14.88
C ILE A 98 -8.64 4.95 14.55
N SER A 99 -8.67 5.84 15.53
CA SER A 99 -9.15 7.21 15.35
C SER A 99 -8.31 8.20 16.14
N PRO A 100 -8.13 9.43 15.60
CA PRO A 100 -7.51 10.51 16.34
C PRO A 100 -8.40 10.94 17.51
N ASN A 101 -7.77 11.16 18.66
CA ASN A 101 -8.36 11.68 19.88
C ASN A 101 -7.46 12.80 20.43
N GLY A 102 -7.66 14.01 19.92
CA GLY A 102 -6.77 15.14 20.20
C GLY A 102 -5.37 14.89 19.62
N ASN A 103 -4.36 14.83 20.50
CA ASN A 103 -2.96 14.59 20.10
C ASN A 103 -2.54 13.12 20.29
N SER A 104 -3.50 12.19 20.32
CA SER A 104 -3.24 10.77 20.54
C SER A 104 -4.11 9.93 19.62
N LEU A 105 -3.70 8.69 19.38
CA LEU A 105 -4.50 7.72 18.65
C LEU A 105 -5.17 6.75 19.62
N THR A 106 -6.42 6.44 19.36
CA THR A 106 -7.18 5.45 20.12
C THR A 106 -7.70 4.37 19.18
N GLY A 107 -7.56 3.11 19.60
CA GLY A 107 -8.14 1.96 18.90
C GLY A 107 -9.37 1.43 19.61
N SER A 108 -10.43 1.16 18.84
CA SER A 108 -11.56 0.34 19.27
C SER A 108 -11.39 -1.04 18.65
N THR A 109 -10.60 -1.90 19.31
CA THR A 109 -10.22 -3.22 18.79
C THR A 109 -10.97 -4.35 19.49
N GLN A 110 -11.10 -5.47 18.78
CA GLN A 110 -11.64 -6.73 19.28
C GLN A 110 -10.92 -7.92 18.63
N PHE A 111 -10.87 -9.05 19.33
CA PHE A 111 -10.38 -10.30 18.76
C PHE A 111 -11.50 -10.98 17.98
N VAL A 112 -11.24 -11.27 16.71
CA VAL A 112 -12.18 -11.91 15.79
C VAL A 112 -11.52 -13.15 15.19
N GLY A 113 -12.25 -14.25 15.14
CA GLY A 113 -11.77 -15.47 14.48
C GLY A 113 -11.50 -15.20 13.00
N LEU A 114 -10.46 -15.82 12.43
CA LEU A 114 -10.12 -15.60 11.01
C LEU A 114 -11.24 -15.99 10.03
N ASP A 115 -12.19 -16.83 10.45
CA ASP A 115 -13.39 -17.19 9.66
C ASP A 115 -14.45 -16.07 9.64
N ASP A 116 -14.46 -15.19 10.65
CA ASP A 116 -15.42 -14.10 10.81
C ASP A 116 -14.84 -12.73 10.41
N LEU A 117 -13.51 -12.66 10.24
CA LEU A 117 -12.77 -11.42 9.95
C LEU A 117 -13.22 -10.74 8.64
N GLU A 118 -13.70 -11.50 7.66
CA GLU A 118 -14.24 -10.94 6.40
C GLU A 118 -15.44 -10.01 6.67
N GLY A 119 -16.42 -10.47 7.45
CA GLY A 119 -17.60 -9.69 7.80
C GLY A 119 -17.24 -8.43 8.57
N GLU A 120 -16.34 -8.55 9.54
CA GLU A 120 -15.87 -7.40 10.34
C GLU A 120 -15.16 -6.34 9.49
N LEU A 121 -14.28 -6.76 8.57
CA LEU A 121 -13.61 -5.85 7.64
C LEU A 121 -14.60 -5.17 6.70
N GLN A 122 -15.61 -5.91 6.19
CA GLN A 122 -16.66 -5.32 5.37
C GLN A 122 -17.47 -4.27 6.13
N ASP A 123 -17.82 -4.55 7.40
CA ASP A 123 -18.56 -3.64 8.27
C ASP A 123 -17.78 -2.36 8.56
N ILE A 124 -16.49 -2.47 8.91
CA ILE A 124 -15.60 -1.30 9.14
C ILE A 124 -15.49 -0.46 7.87
N MET A 125 -15.31 -1.08 6.71
CA MET A 125 -15.21 -0.40 5.41
C MET A 125 -16.56 0.10 4.87
N GLY A 126 -17.67 -0.15 5.56
CA GLY A 126 -19.01 0.27 5.14
C GLY A 126 -19.48 -0.39 3.84
N THR A 127 -19.11 -1.64 3.63
CA THR A 127 -19.44 -2.42 2.42
C THR A 127 -20.37 -3.59 2.77
N SER A 128 -21.03 -4.16 1.75
CA SER A 128 -21.84 -5.37 1.89
C SER A 128 -21.82 -6.14 0.57
N LEU A 129 -20.63 -6.66 0.24
CA LEU A 129 -20.40 -7.43 -0.96
C LEU A 129 -20.75 -8.90 -0.70
N PRO A 130 -21.42 -9.56 -1.66
CA PRO A 130 -21.82 -10.95 -1.49
C PRO A 130 -20.59 -11.86 -1.42
N ALA A 131 -20.62 -12.81 -0.48
CA ALA A 131 -19.67 -13.92 -0.43
C ALA A 131 -19.69 -14.66 -1.79
N GLY A 132 -18.54 -14.79 -2.43
CA GLY A 132 -18.40 -15.42 -3.74
C GLY A 132 -17.01 -16.02 -3.90
N GLU A 133 -16.88 -17.03 -4.77
CA GLU A 133 -15.65 -17.81 -4.95
C GLU A 133 -14.41 -16.90 -5.11
N THR A 134 -13.49 -17.04 -4.16
CA THR A 134 -12.27 -16.26 -4.03
C THR A 134 -11.12 -17.00 -4.70
N SER A 135 -11.09 -17.06 -6.03
CA SER A 135 -9.90 -17.54 -6.75
C SER A 135 -9.12 -16.36 -7.32
N LYS A 136 -8.57 -15.49 -6.46
CA LYS A 136 -7.60 -14.47 -6.90
C LYS A 136 -6.37 -15.22 -7.46
N ASN A 137 -5.87 -14.85 -8.65
CA ASN A 137 -4.76 -15.55 -9.34
C ASN A 137 -3.45 -15.51 -8.53
N ILE A 138 -2.70 -16.62 -8.46
CA ILE A 138 -1.44 -16.75 -7.68
C ILE A 138 -0.27 -16.11 -8.43
N ASN A 139 0.04 -14.86 -8.12
CA ASN A 139 1.29 -14.20 -8.52
C ASN A 139 2.24 -14.10 -7.32
N ARG A 140 3.35 -14.87 -7.36
CA ARG A 140 4.58 -14.81 -6.53
C ARG A 140 4.35 -14.75 -4.99
N SER A 141 5.42 -14.57 -4.22
CA SER A 141 5.43 -14.69 -2.75
C SER A 141 4.37 -13.80 -2.09
N VAL A 142 3.35 -14.42 -1.52
CA VAL A 142 2.23 -13.74 -0.87
C VAL A 142 2.48 -13.74 0.64
N THR A 143 2.26 -12.64 1.34
CA THR A 143 2.26 -12.71 2.80
C THR A 143 1.15 -13.59 3.33
N PRO A 144 1.29 -14.10 4.55
CA PRO A 144 0.23 -14.86 5.19
C PRO A 144 -1.11 -14.09 5.25
N VAL A 145 -1.11 -12.77 5.54
CA VAL A 145 -2.34 -11.95 5.51
C VAL A 145 -2.89 -11.78 4.10
N GLN A 146 -2.06 -11.45 3.11
CA GLN A 146 -2.50 -11.39 1.72
C GLN A 146 -3.06 -12.73 1.23
N ASN A 147 -2.50 -13.85 1.70
CA ASN A 147 -3.03 -15.17 1.40
C ASN A 147 -4.43 -15.34 2.02
N TRP A 148 -4.65 -14.88 3.26
CA TRP A 148 -5.98 -14.83 3.85
C TRP A 148 -6.94 -13.95 3.04
N VAL A 149 -6.54 -12.72 2.68
CA VAL A 149 -7.35 -11.79 1.86
C VAL A 149 -7.78 -12.42 0.54
N ARG A 150 -6.90 -13.22 -0.07
CA ARG A 150 -7.18 -13.91 -1.32
C ARG A 150 -8.15 -15.07 -1.21
N ASN A 151 -8.19 -15.73 -0.06
CA ASN A 151 -9.04 -16.89 0.20
C ASN A 151 -10.39 -16.54 0.82
N ASN A 152 -10.54 -15.32 1.36
CA ASN A 152 -11.71 -14.96 2.15
C ASN A 152 -12.41 -13.69 1.64
N MET A 153 -11.68 -12.68 1.13
CA MET A 153 -12.33 -11.44 0.71
C MET A 153 -12.98 -11.55 -0.68
N PRO A 154 -14.18 -10.95 -0.88
CA PRO A 154 -14.86 -10.93 -2.18
C PRO A 154 -13.96 -10.50 -3.35
N ILE A 155 -14.21 -11.07 -4.54
CA ILE A 155 -13.38 -10.84 -5.74
C ILE A 155 -13.32 -9.37 -6.19
N GLN A 156 -14.32 -8.58 -5.78
CA GLN A 156 -14.43 -7.15 -6.05
C GLN A 156 -13.38 -6.33 -5.28
N TYR A 157 -12.84 -6.85 -4.18
CA TYR A 157 -11.79 -6.17 -3.43
C TYR A 157 -10.46 -6.14 -4.19
N SER A 158 -9.86 -4.96 -4.23
CA SER A 158 -8.46 -4.72 -4.57
C SER A 158 -7.73 -4.32 -3.30
N VAL A 159 -6.60 -4.96 -3.03
CA VAL A 159 -5.75 -4.63 -1.89
C VAL A 159 -4.33 -4.49 -2.39
N ILE A 160 -3.67 -3.40 -2.04
CA ILE A 160 -2.26 -3.17 -2.37
C ILE A 160 -1.49 -2.79 -1.13
N ASP A 161 -0.22 -3.15 -1.11
CA ASP A 161 0.68 -2.70 -0.07
C ASP A 161 1.15 -1.27 -0.40
N VAL A 162 1.52 -0.51 0.63
CA VAL A 162 2.32 0.70 0.48
C VAL A 162 3.73 0.34 0.90
N ASP A 163 4.67 0.31 -0.04
CA ASP A 163 6.06 -0.09 0.24
C ASP A 163 6.78 0.99 1.08
N ILE A 164 6.54 2.25 0.74
CA ILE A 164 7.06 3.41 1.49
C ILE A 164 5.93 4.41 1.68
N LEU A 165 5.70 4.80 2.92
CA LEU A 165 4.95 6.00 3.25
C LEU A 165 5.97 7.13 3.47
N VAL A 166 5.80 8.26 2.79
CA VAL A 166 6.63 9.44 2.99
C VAL A 166 5.86 10.37 3.91
N GLY A 167 6.52 10.89 4.94
CA GLY A 167 5.95 11.86 5.86
C GLY A 167 6.93 12.98 6.23
N ASP A 168 6.43 13.99 6.93
CA ASP A 168 7.22 15.16 7.35
C ASP A 168 8.06 14.92 8.62
N GLY A 169 8.00 13.70 9.17
CA GLY A 169 8.58 13.31 10.45
C GLY A 169 7.84 13.80 11.70
N ASN A 170 6.68 14.42 11.54
CA ASN A 170 5.76 14.81 12.62
C ASN A 170 4.37 14.18 12.46
N GLY A 171 4.26 13.07 11.73
CA GLY A 171 3.01 12.34 11.57
C GLY A 171 2.13 12.83 10.42
N THR A 172 2.60 13.73 9.57
CA THR A 172 1.87 14.16 8.36
C THR A 172 2.36 13.37 7.16
N ALA A 173 1.46 12.72 6.43
CA ALA A 173 1.82 12.02 5.20
C ALA A 173 2.03 13.00 4.03
N LEU A 174 3.03 12.75 3.19
CA LEU A 174 3.39 13.57 2.03
C LEU A 174 3.26 12.78 0.73
N GLY A 175 3.57 11.48 0.76
CA GLY A 175 3.48 10.62 -0.41
C GLY A 175 3.36 9.14 -0.07
N GLN A 176 2.92 8.35 -1.05
CA GLN A 176 2.79 6.90 -0.97
C GLN A 176 3.52 6.29 -2.16
N VAL A 177 4.37 5.29 -1.90
CA VAL A 177 5.22 4.66 -2.92
C VAL A 177 4.91 3.18 -3.07
N GLU A 178 4.76 2.73 -4.31
CA GLU A 178 4.78 1.32 -4.73
C GLU A 178 6.10 1.03 -5.46
N ILE A 179 6.77 -0.07 -5.11
CA ILE A 179 8.01 -0.52 -5.74
C ILE A 179 7.71 -1.70 -6.68
N LYS A 180 7.94 -1.51 -7.97
CA LYS A 180 7.83 -2.56 -8.98
C LYS A 180 9.18 -3.15 -9.31
N ARG A 181 9.32 -4.45 -9.03
CA ARG A 181 10.51 -5.25 -9.36
C ARG A 181 10.20 -6.19 -10.50
N SER A 182 10.98 -6.12 -11.58
CA SER A 182 10.79 -7.01 -12.73
C SER A 182 12.09 -7.68 -13.16
N ASP A 183 11.96 -8.92 -13.62
CA ASP A 183 12.96 -9.67 -14.39
C ASP A 183 12.89 -9.33 -15.89
N TRP A 184 12.36 -8.15 -16.23
CA TRP A 184 12.23 -7.67 -17.61
C TRP A 184 13.62 -7.67 -18.29
N PRO A 185 13.76 -8.30 -19.46
CA PRO A 185 15.07 -8.44 -20.12
C PRO A 185 15.57 -7.15 -20.78
N GLY A 186 14.73 -6.11 -20.87
CA GLY A 186 15.10 -4.78 -21.36
C GLY A 186 15.73 -3.91 -20.27
N SER A 187 16.15 -2.70 -20.65
CA SER A 187 16.59 -1.70 -19.70
C SER A 187 15.40 -1.18 -18.87
N VAL A 188 15.68 -0.46 -17.79
CA VAL A 188 14.64 0.26 -17.02
C VAL A 188 13.88 1.25 -17.91
N GLU A 189 14.52 1.78 -18.94
CA GLU A 189 13.92 2.70 -19.92
C GLU A 189 12.92 2.03 -20.87
N ASP A 190 12.96 0.70 -20.95
CA ASP A 190 12.09 -0.10 -21.82
C ASP A 190 10.90 -0.70 -21.05
N TRP A 191 10.77 -0.43 -19.76
CA TRP A 191 9.70 -0.97 -18.93
C TRP A 191 8.54 0.02 -18.82
N TRP A 192 7.31 -0.49 -18.87
CA TRP A 192 6.09 0.30 -18.74
C TRP A 192 5.09 -0.37 -17.79
N PRO A 193 4.24 0.42 -17.08
CA PRO A 193 3.21 -0.12 -16.22
C PRO A 193 2.33 -1.16 -16.94
N PHE A 194 2.18 -2.35 -16.36
CA PHE A 194 1.30 -3.37 -16.91
C PHE A 194 -0.18 -3.05 -16.68
N TYR A 195 -0.99 -3.04 -17.74
CA TYR A 195 -2.44 -2.78 -17.63
C TYR A 195 -3.20 -3.77 -16.76
N GLU A 196 -2.70 -5.00 -16.62
CA GLU A 196 -3.25 -6.01 -15.72
C GLU A 196 -3.18 -5.58 -14.25
N ASP A 197 -2.18 -4.78 -13.88
CA ASP A 197 -1.98 -4.20 -12.55
C ASP A 197 -2.66 -2.83 -12.39
N ARG A 198 -3.40 -2.33 -13.39
CA ARG A 198 -4.02 -0.99 -13.36
C ARG A 198 -4.82 -0.67 -12.11
N ARG A 199 -5.43 -1.68 -11.50
CA ARG A 199 -6.25 -1.54 -10.29
C ARG A 199 -5.40 -1.11 -9.10
N ASN A 200 -4.15 -1.56 -9.06
CA ASN A 200 -3.22 -1.20 -8.02
C ASN A 200 -2.82 0.27 -8.18
N TYR A 201 -2.45 0.67 -9.40
CA TYR A 201 -2.11 2.06 -9.69
C TYR A 201 -3.29 3.01 -9.46
N PHE A 202 -4.51 2.60 -9.81
CA PHE A 202 -5.71 3.41 -9.57
C PHE A 202 -6.05 3.53 -8.10
N LEU A 203 -5.88 2.48 -7.30
CA LEU A 203 -6.10 2.54 -5.86
C LEU A 203 -5.08 3.46 -5.17
N LEU A 204 -3.81 3.40 -5.58
CA LEU A 204 -2.76 4.30 -5.09
C LEU A 204 -3.07 5.75 -5.47
N ALA A 205 -3.44 5.99 -6.72
CA ALA A 205 -3.80 7.32 -7.22
C ALA A 205 -5.07 7.89 -6.56
N ASP A 206 -6.10 7.08 -6.33
CA ASP A 206 -7.32 7.50 -5.63
C ASP A 206 -7.01 7.88 -4.17
N SER A 207 -6.24 7.03 -3.47
CA SER A 207 -5.75 7.33 -2.11
C SER A 207 -4.99 8.66 -2.06
N ALA A 208 -4.04 8.87 -2.97
CA ALA A 208 -3.26 10.08 -3.04
C ALA A 208 -4.11 11.32 -3.37
N SER A 209 -5.01 11.21 -4.35
CA SER A 209 -5.90 12.30 -4.72
C SER A 209 -6.86 12.70 -3.60
N ARG A 210 -7.41 11.74 -2.85
CA ARG A 210 -8.36 12.02 -1.76
C ARG A 210 -7.65 12.59 -0.55
N SER A 211 -6.46 12.08 -0.23
CA SER A 211 -5.66 12.58 0.89
C SER A 211 -4.88 13.88 0.59
N GLY A 212 -4.67 14.22 -0.69
CA GLY A 212 -3.77 15.30 -1.07
C GLY A 212 -2.31 14.96 -0.78
N THR A 213 -1.91 13.71 -1.03
CA THR A 213 -0.51 13.24 -1.03
C THR A 213 -0.06 12.94 -2.45
N GLU A 214 1.23 12.70 -2.65
CA GLU A 214 1.75 12.24 -3.95
C GLU A 214 1.63 10.71 -4.08
N ALA A 215 1.18 10.23 -5.24
CA ALA A 215 1.26 8.81 -5.60
C ALA A 215 2.49 8.60 -6.47
N ILE A 216 3.40 7.74 -6.02
CA ILE A 216 4.68 7.48 -6.67
C ILE A 216 4.83 5.99 -6.92
N MET A 217 5.38 5.64 -8.08
CA MET A 217 5.82 4.28 -8.37
C MET A 217 7.29 4.31 -8.75
N ILE A 218 8.07 3.40 -8.16
CA ILE A 218 9.48 3.24 -8.49
C ILE A 218 9.67 1.87 -9.11
N HIS A 219 10.15 1.84 -10.34
CA HIS A 219 10.53 0.61 -11.02
C HIS A 219 12.04 0.40 -10.96
N HIS A 220 12.45 -0.83 -10.67
CA HIS A 220 13.85 -1.22 -10.76
C HIS A 220 14.05 -2.70 -11.14
N PRO A 221 15.25 -3.08 -11.62
CA PRO A 221 15.58 -4.48 -11.91
C PRO A 221 15.51 -5.35 -10.65
N MET A 222 15.29 -6.66 -10.79
CA MET A 222 15.30 -7.59 -9.64
C MET A 222 16.62 -7.63 -8.85
N GLU A 223 17.71 -7.16 -9.44
CA GLU A 223 19.01 -7.15 -8.79
C GLU A 223 19.04 -6.15 -7.63
N ARG A 224 19.94 -6.39 -6.67
CA ARG A 224 20.11 -5.51 -5.51
C ARG A 224 20.56 -4.13 -5.97
N LEU A 225 19.88 -3.09 -5.50
CA LEU A 225 20.21 -1.71 -5.79
C LEU A 225 21.54 -1.30 -5.14
N ASN A 226 22.20 -0.36 -5.79
CA ASN A 226 23.20 0.53 -5.20
C ASN A 226 22.86 1.97 -5.62
N ASP A 227 23.52 2.96 -5.02
CA ASP A 227 23.28 4.39 -5.26
C ASP A 227 23.24 4.76 -6.76
N ASP A 228 24.11 4.14 -7.56
CA ASP A 228 24.25 4.39 -9.01
C ASP A 228 23.25 3.59 -9.88
N THR A 229 22.43 2.73 -9.29
CA THR A 229 21.51 1.88 -10.05
C THR A 229 20.40 2.73 -10.67
N GLY A 230 20.23 2.61 -11.99
CA GLY A 230 19.15 3.29 -12.69
C GLY A 230 17.77 2.77 -12.26
N VAL A 231 16.85 3.69 -11.98
CA VAL A 231 15.46 3.42 -11.62
C VAL A 231 14.52 4.29 -12.46
N GLY A 232 13.31 3.81 -12.70
CA GLY A 232 12.23 4.60 -13.28
C GLY A 232 11.41 5.19 -12.15
N TYR A 233 11.36 6.51 -12.06
CA TYR A 233 10.58 7.25 -11.08
C TYR A 233 9.31 7.79 -11.75
N TYR A 234 8.16 7.26 -11.35
CA TYR A 234 6.85 7.59 -11.90
C TYR A 234 6.10 8.42 -10.85
N GLY A 235 6.20 9.75 -10.96
CA GLY A 235 5.55 10.70 -10.06
C GLY A 235 4.16 11.11 -10.53
N ASN A 236 3.41 11.78 -9.66
CA ASN A 236 2.09 12.34 -9.96
C ASN A 236 1.12 11.34 -10.63
N LEU A 237 1.14 10.08 -10.18
CA LEU A 237 0.28 9.03 -10.73
C LEU A 237 -1.19 9.44 -10.62
N SER A 238 -1.87 9.52 -11.75
CA SER A 238 -3.29 9.78 -11.79
C SER A 238 -3.99 8.96 -12.86
N ARG A 239 -5.29 8.75 -12.67
CA ARG A 239 -6.08 7.95 -13.60
C ARG A 239 -6.33 8.72 -14.90
N ASN A 240 -6.12 8.06 -16.04
CA ASN A 240 -6.65 8.51 -17.32
C ASN A 240 -7.86 7.63 -17.71
N SER A 241 -8.92 8.27 -18.21
CA SER A 241 -10.22 7.60 -18.43
C SER A 241 -10.40 6.99 -19.83
N HIS A 242 -9.33 6.88 -20.62
CA HIS A 242 -9.41 6.33 -21.98
C HIS A 242 -9.09 4.83 -22.01
N SER A 243 -10.12 4.02 -22.23
CA SER A 243 -9.95 2.60 -22.55
C SER A 243 -9.71 2.43 -24.04
N SER A 244 -8.46 2.14 -24.42
CA SER A 244 -8.11 1.56 -25.72
C SER A 244 -7.54 0.16 -25.54
N SER A 245 -7.47 -0.59 -26.65
CA SER A 245 -6.77 -1.87 -26.71
C SER A 245 -5.32 -1.68 -26.28
N VAL A 246 -4.87 -2.43 -25.27
CA VAL A 246 -3.50 -2.42 -24.77
C VAL A 246 -2.71 -3.52 -25.49
N SER A 247 -1.49 -3.22 -25.95
CA SER A 247 -0.57 -4.19 -26.52
C SER A 247 0.14 -5.04 -25.46
N ASP A 248 0.67 -6.18 -25.90
CA ASP A 248 1.49 -7.08 -25.08
C ASP A 248 2.77 -7.41 -25.89
N PRO A 249 3.96 -6.94 -25.46
CA PRO A 249 4.23 -6.23 -24.21
C PRO A 249 3.75 -4.76 -24.21
N PRO A 250 3.54 -4.16 -23.03
CA PRO A 250 3.10 -2.76 -22.94
C PRO A 250 4.17 -1.80 -23.47
N ASP A 251 3.73 -0.72 -24.09
CA ASP A 251 4.56 0.43 -24.43
C ASP A 251 4.08 1.72 -23.74
N GLU A 252 4.86 2.78 -23.83
CA GLU A 252 4.52 4.09 -23.23
C GLU A 252 3.16 4.61 -23.69
N SER A 253 2.90 4.51 -24.99
CA SER A 253 1.69 5.06 -25.59
C SER A 253 0.45 4.38 -25.03
N ASP A 254 0.54 3.07 -24.81
CA ASP A 254 -0.49 2.27 -24.20
C ASP A 254 -0.65 2.59 -22.71
N ALA A 255 0.44 2.64 -21.94
CA ALA A 255 0.39 2.99 -20.51
C ALA A 255 -0.30 4.35 -20.30
N ARG A 256 0.08 5.35 -21.10
CA ARG A 256 -0.45 6.72 -21.02
C ARG A 256 -1.92 6.85 -21.42
N THR A 257 -2.51 5.85 -22.07
CA THR A 257 -3.95 5.88 -22.38
C THR A 257 -4.82 5.74 -21.13
N TRP A 258 -4.36 5.01 -20.12
CA TRP A 258 -5.15 4.68 -18.93
C TRP A 258 -4.51 5.15 -17.62
N LEU A 259 -3.23 5.52 -17.61
CA LEU A 259 -2.52 6.06 -16.45
C LEU A 259 -1.72 7.29 -16.86
N ASP A 260 -1.88 8.39 -16.16
CA ASP A 260 -1.05 9.59 -16.33
C ASP A 260 0.02 9.63 -15.25
N PHE A 261 1.21 10.09 -15.62
CA PHE A 261 2.39 10.13 -14.75
C PHE A 261 3.51 10.98 -15.36
N ASP A 262 4.30 11.60 -14.48
CA ASP A 262 5.61 12.14 -14.82
C ASP A 262 6.63 11.02 -14.72
N LEU A 263 7.56 10.92 -15.68
CA LEU A 263 8.58 9.88 -15.71
C LEU A 263 9.97 10.49 -15.79
N ASP A 264 10.79 10.16 -14.79
CA ASP A 264 12.21 10.43 -14.77
C ASP A 264 13.02 9.13 -14.67
N TYR A 265 14.16 9.08 -15.36
CA TYR A 265 15.16 8.03 -15.19
C TYR A 265 16.30 8.58 -14.35
N LEU A 266 16.44 8.03 -13.14
CA LEU A 266 17.29 8.58 -12.10
C LEU A 266 18.21 7.48 -11.55
N SER A 267 19.27 7.90 -10.86
CA SER A 267 19.98 6.98 -9.96
C SER A 267 19.12 6.67 -8.74
N ALA A 268 19.38 5.54 -8.05
CA ALA A 268 18.65 5.18 -6.84
C ALA A 268 18.83 6.24 -5.74
N GLU A 269 20.01 6.87 -5.64
CA GLU A 269 20.27 7.96 -4.69
C GLU A 269 19.48 9.23 -5.05
N ASP A 270 19.38 9.59 -6.33
CA ASP A 270 18.58 10.75 -6.76
C ASP A 270 17.08 10.51 -6.50
N ALA A 271 16.58 9.30 -6.76
CA ALA A 271 15.20 8.94 -6.46
C ALA A 271 14.90 9.02 -4.94
N LYS A 272 15.85 8.56 -4.11
CA LYS A 272 15.76 8.71 -2.65
C LYS A 272 15.75 10.19 -2.24
N GLN A 273 16.58 11.03 -2.85
CA GLN A 273 16.60 12.46 -2.55
C GLN A 273 15.28 13.13 -2.94
N GLN A 274 14.67 12.76 -4.07
CA GLN A 274 13.34 13.26 -4.43
C GLN A 274 12.27 12.89 -3.39
N LEU A 275 12.27 11.66 -2.88
CA LEU A 275 11.34 11.27 -1.79
C LEU A 275 11.56 12.08 -0.51
N LEU A 276 12.81 12.48 -0.21
CA LEU A 276 13.13 13.31 0.95
C LEU A 276 12.76 14.79 0.78
N ASP A 277 12.57 15.24 -0.46
CA ASP A 277 12.28 16.63 -0.81
C ASP A 277 10.78 16.93 -0.95
N LEU A 278 9.92 15.90 -0.80
CA LEU A 278 8.45 16.05 -0.69
C LEU A 278 8.06 16.87 0.55
#